data_AF-A0AAD5NS33-F1
#
_entry.id   AF-A0AAD5NS33-F1
#
_cell.length_a   1.000
_cell.length_b   1.000
_cell.length_c   1.000
_cell.angle_alpha   90.00
_cell.angle_beta   90.00
_cell.angle_gamma   90.00
#
_symmetry.space_group_name_H-M   'P 1'
#
loop_
_entity.id
_entity.type
_entity.pdbx_description
1 polymer ?
#
loop_
_entity_poly.entity_id
_entity_poly.type
_entity_poly.pdbx_seq_one_letter_code
_entity_poly.pdbx_strand_id
1 'polypeptide(L)'
;MIGLSILLLFGVLDWDDCLSEKSAWDTLAWFAVLVGMASQLTNLGIVNWISDCVGKSLQSYSLCWPAAFGVLQAAYFFIHYMFASQTGHVGALYSAFLAMQLAAGVPGVLAALALAYNTNLFGAQTHYSSGQAAVYFGAGYVDLPDVFKIGFVMALINAIIWGIVGTFWWKFLGLY
;
A
#
# COMPACT_ATOMS: atom_id res chain seq x y z
N MET A 1 12.44 17.88 -4.94
CA MET A 1 13.41 18.87 -4.43
C MET A 1 14.18 19.59 -5.54
N ILE A 2 14.80 18.90 -6.51
CA ILE A 2 15.52 19.56 -7.62
C ILE A 2 14.65 20.57 -8.38
N GLY A 3 13.38 20.21 -8.68
CA GLY A 3 12.44 21.13 -9.34
C GLY A 3 12.20 22.44 -8.57
N LEU A 4 11.92 22.34 -7.26
CA LEU A 4 11.79 23.52 -6.40
C LEU A 4 13.07 24.36 -6.36
N SER A 5 14.24 23.72 -6.26
CA SER A 5 15.53 24.40 -6.27
C SER A 5 15.77 25.18 -7.57
N ILE A 6 15.36 24.64 -8.72
CA ILE A 6 15.44 25.32 -10.01
C ILE A 6 14.50 26.53 -10.04
N LEU A 7 13.26 26.39 -9.60
CA LEU A 7 12.29 27.50 -9.57
C LEU A 7 12.76 28.68 -8.72
N LEU A 8 13.36 28.39 -7.55
CA LEU A 8 13.98 29.40 -6.68
C LEU A 8 15.22 30.04 -7.32
N LEU A 9 16.07 29.25 -7.98
CA LEU A 9 17.31 29.74 -8.60
C LEU A 9 17.02 30.69 -9.77
N PHE A 10 15.99 30.41 -10.56
CA PHE A 10 15.56 31.26 -11.67
C PHE A 10 14.63 32.40 -11.24
N GLY A 11 14.31 32.52 -9.95
CA GLY A 11 13.42 33.56 -9.42
C GLY A 11 11.98 33.45 -9.93
N VAL A 12 11.55 32.25 -10.34
CA VAL A 12 10.16 31.97 -10.74
C VAL A 12 9.26 31.89 -9.51
N LEU A 13 9.82 31.40 -8.39
CA LEU A 13 9.23 31.46 -7.06
C LEU A 13 10.22 32.15 -6.14
N ASP A 14 9.71 32.88 -5.17
CA ASP A 14 10.48 33.33 -4.02
C ASP A 14 10.23 32.44 -2.78
N TRP A 15 10.93 32.74 -1.69
CA TRP A 15 10.79 31.97 -0.46
C TRP A 15 9.44 32.21 0.23
N ASP A 16 8.89 33.41 0.09
CA ASP A 16 7.60 33.76 0.69
C ASP A 16 6.44 33.06 -0.04
N ASP A 17 6.56 32.82 -1.35
CA ASP A 17 5.66 31.94 -2.11
C ASP A 17 5.64 30.53 -1.51
N CYS A 18 6.82 29.98 -1.18
CA CYS A 18 6.93 28.65 -0.57
C CYS A 18 6.33 28.60 0.85
N LEU A 19 6.53 29.65 1.63
CA LEU A 19 5.99 29.74 2.99
C LEU A 19 4.47 29.96 2.99
N SER A 20 3.94 30.67 1.98
CA SER A 20 2.52 30.99 1.87
C SER A 20 1.68 29.86 1.25
N GLU A 21 2.31 28.85 0.65
CA GLU A 21 1.66 27.66 0.08
C GLU A 21 1.12 26.69 1.16
N LYS A 22 0.03 27.10 1.82
CA LYS A 22 -0.53 26.41 2.98
C LYS A 22 -0.96 24.96 2.71
N SER A 23 -1.39 24.63 1.49
CA SER A 23 -1.84 23.26 1.15
C SER A 23 -0.68 22.25 1.21
N ALA A 24 0.52 22.67 0.77
CA ALA A 24 1.71 21.84 0.86
C ALA A 24 2.10 21.58 2.32
N TRP A 25 2.04 22.60 3.18
CA TRP A 25 2.35 22.49 4.61
C TRP A 25 1.33 21.64 5.36
N ASP A 26 0.03 21.79 5.06
CA ASP A 26 -1.03 20.99 5.66
C ASP A 26 -0.84 19.50 5.31
N THR A 27 -0.67 19.19 4.02
CA THR A 27 -0.41 17.84 3.53
C THR A 27 0.83 17.23 4.17
N LEU A 28 1.93 18.00 4.26
CA LEU A 28 3.16 17.56 4.91
C LEU A 28 2.93 17.22 6.39
N ALA A 29 2.22 18.08 7.12
CA ALA A 29 2.04 17.94 8.56
C ALA A 29 1.24 16.69 8.93
N TRP A 30 0.04 16.52 8.37
CA TRP A 30 -0.80 15.37 8.74
C TRP A 30 -0.23 14.05 8.19
N PHE A 31 0.35 14.06 6.98
CA PHE A 31 0.93 12.86 6.39
C PHE A 31 2.17 12.39 7.18
N ALA A 32 3.04 13.31 7.61
CA ALA A 32 4.22 12.98 8.42
C ALA A 32 3.83 12.33 9.76
N VAL A 33 2.78 12.82 10.42
CA VAL A 33 2.29 12.24 11.68
C VAL A 33 1.79 10.82 11.46
N LEU A 34 0.98 10.57 10.42
CA LEU A 34 0.48 9.23 10.12
C LEU A 34 1.61 8.25 9.76
N VAL A 35 2.56 8.67 8.93
CA VAL A 35 3.74 7.86 8.59
C VAL A 35 4.59 7.57 9.83
N GLY A 36 4.77 8.56 10.71
CA GLY A 36 5.47 8.38 11.99
C GLY A 36 4.81 7.34 12.88
N MET A 37 3.48 7.39 13.05
CA MET A 37 2.73 6.39 13.82
C MET A 37 2.83 4.98 13.22
N ALA A 38 2.68 4.86 11.89
CA ALA A 38 2.81 3.57 11.19
C ALA A 38 4.22 2.96 11.34
N SER A 39 5.26 3.80 11.29
CA SER A 39 6.64 3.36 11.53
C SER A 39 6.83 2.85 12.96
N GLN A 40 6.24 3.51 13.97
CA GLN A 40 6.33 3.05 15.36
C GLN A 40 5.60 1.71 15.58
N LEU A 41 4.43 1.49 14.97
CA LEU A 41 3.74 0.18 15.03
C LEU A 41 4.63 -0.95 14.48
N THR A 42 5.42 -0.66 13.45
CA THR A 42 6.38 -1.61 12.88
C THR A 42 7.55 -1.84 13.84
N ASN A 43 8.18 -0.76 14.34
CA ASN A 43 9.34 -0.84 15.22
C ASN A 43 9.04 -1.53 16.57
N LEU A 44 7.82 -1.34 17.09
CA LEU A 44 7.35 -2.00 18.31
C LEU A 44 7.01 -3.48 18.11
N GLY A 45 7.13 -4.01 16.89
CA GLY A 45 6.95 -5.43 16.59
C GLY A 45 5.49 -5.89 16.46
N ILE A 46 4.52 -4.97 16.45
CA ILE A 46 3.09 -5.31 16.29
C ILE A 46 2.86 -6.00 14.94
N VAL A 47 3.54 -5.53 13.89
CA VAL A 47 3.47 -6.12 12.55
C VAL A 47 3.96 -7.58 12.52
N ASN A 48 5.08 -7.86 13.19
CA ASN A 48 5.63 -9.22 13.29
C ASN A 48 4.69 -10.13 14.10
N TRP A 49 4.17 -9.63 15.22
CA TRP A 49 3.24 -10.36 16.06
C TRP A 49 1.95 -10.75 15.30
N ILE A 50 1.35 -9.81 14.55
CA ILE A 50 0.17 -10.09 13.71
C ILE A 50 0.51 -11.13 12.64
N SER A 51 1.67 -11.01 11.98
CA SER A 51 2.10 -11.94 10.94
C SER A 51 2.26 -13.37 11.49
N ASP A 52 2.83 -13.52 12.68
CA ASP A 52 2.98 -14.82 13.35
C ASP A 52 1.62 -15.45 13.72
N CYS A 53 0.69 -14.64 14.22
CA CYS A 53 -0.67 -15.10 14.54
C CYS A 53 -1.39 -15.60 13.27
N VAL A 54 -1.33 -14.83 12.18
CA VAL A 54 -1.95 -15.20 10.90
C VAL A 54 -1.29 -16.44 10.30
N GLY A 55 0.04 -16.52 10.30
CA GLY A 55 0.79 -17.67 9.78
C GLY A 55 0.44 -18.97 10.51
N LYS A 56 0.37 -18.95 11.83
CA LYS A 56 -0.06 -20.12 12.64
C LYS A 56 -1.50 -20.53 12.36
N SER A 57 -2.39 -19.55 12.21
CA SER A 57 -3.80 -19.83 11.92
C SER A 57 -3.95 -20.45 10.53
N LEU A 58 -3.26 -19.93 9.50
CA LEU A 58 -3.28 -20.50 8.15
C LEU A 58 -2.75 -21.94 8.09
N GLN A 59 -1.70 -22.26 8.85
CA GLN A 59 -1.19 -23.62 8.97
C GLN A 59 -2.23 -24.59 9.56
N SER A 60 -3.07 -24.14 10.50
CA SER A 60 -4.12 -25.00 11.08
C SER A 60 -5.24 -25.37 10.09
N TYR A 61 -5.46 -24.56 9.04
CA TYR A 61 -6.53 -24.79 8.07
C TYR A 61 -6.15 -25.78 6.95
N SER A 62 -4.90 -26.24 6.88
CA SER A 62 -4.41 -27.19 5.85
C SER A 62 -4.83 -26.81 4.41
N LEU A 63 -4.82 -25.51 4.10
CA LEU A 63 -5.25 -24.99 2.80
C LEU A 63 -4.28 -25.42 1.69
N CYS A 64 -4.82 -25.65 0.49
CA CYS A 64 -3.97 -25.78 -0.70
C CYS A 64 -3.31 -24.42 -1.01
N TRP A 65 -2.12 -24.47 -1.65
CA TRP A 65 -1.34 -23.26 -1.92
C TRP A 65 -2.12 -22.15 -2.67
N PRO A 66 -3.03 -22.42 -3.63
CA PRO A 66 -3.77 -21.36 -4.30
C PRO A 66 -4.77 -20.67 -3.36
N ALA A 67 -5.40 -21.42 -2.45
CA ALA A 67 -6.32 -20.86 -1.46
C ALA A 67 -5.55 -20.01 -0.43
N ALA A 68 -4.42 -20.52 0.08
CA ALA A 68 -3.55 -19.76 0.98
C ALA A 68 -3.02 -18.49 0.31
N PHE A 69 -2.61 -18.56 -0.96
CA PHE A 69 -2.20 -17.42 -1.77
C PHE A 69 -3.30 -16.35 -1.85
N GLY A 70 -4.52 -16.74 -2.20
CA GLY A 70 -5.65 -15.80 -2.31
C GLY A 70 -5.95 -15.09 -0.99
N VAL A 71 -5.98 -15.83 0.12
CA VAL A 71 -6.22 -15.27 1.46
C VAL A 71 -5.10 -14.31 1.87
N LEU A 72 -3.84 -14.70 1.68
CA LEU A 72 -2.68 -13.86 2.01
C LEU A 72 -2.63 -12.60 1.16
N GLN A 73 -2.96 -12.68 -0.13
CA GLN A 73 -3.02 -11.51 -1.01
C GLN A 73 -4.15 -10.55 -0.62
N ALA A 74 -5.34 -11.09 -0.30
CA ALA A 74 -6.45 -10.28 0.19
C ALA A 74 -6.10 -9.60 1.53
N ALA A 75 -5.52 -10.34 2.46
CA ALA A 75 -5.09 -9.79 3.75
C ALA A 75 -4.04 -8.68 3.57
N TYR A 76 -3.02 -8.89 2.73
CA TYR A 76 -2.01 -7.88 2.41
C TYR A 76 -2.64 -6.64 1.76
N PHE A 77 -3.64 -6.82 0.90
CA PHE A 77 -4.31 -5.71 0.23
C PHE A 77 -5.14 -4.85 1.18
N PHE A 78 -5.92 -5.47 2.07
CA PHE A 78 -6.85 -4.76 2.96
C PHE A 78 -6.20 -4.27 4.26
N ILE A 79 -5.12 -4.90 4.74
CA ILE A 79 -4.39 -4.37 5.90
C ILE A 79 -3.78 -2.99 5.61
N HIS A 80 -3.66 -2.60 4.33
CA HIS A 80 -3.19 -1.28 3.93
C HIS A 80 -4.08 -0.12 4.44
N TYR A 81 -5.35 -0.36 4.79
CA TYR A 81 -6.17 0.63 5.49
C TYR A 81 -5.54 1.11 6.82
N MET A 82 -4.64 0.32 7.40
CA MET A 82 -3.89 0.66 8.63
C MET A 82 -2.55 1.37 8.36
N PHE A 83 -2.18 1.60 7.10
CA PHE A 83 -0.91 2.20 6.71
C PHE A 83 -1.10 3.48 5.91
N ALA A 84 -0.29 4.49 6.22
CA ALA A 84 -0.26 5.77 5.51
C ALA A 84 0.81 5.84 4.41
N SER A 85 1.43 4.72 4.06
CA SER A 85 2.48 4.72 3.05
C SER A 85 2.59 3.34 2.43
N GLN A 86 2.57 3.29 1.09
CA GLN A 86 2.89 2.06 0.35
C GLN A 86 4.30 1.57 0.71
N THR A 87 5.28 2.47 0.76
CA THR A 87 6.66 2.14 1.15
C THR A 87 6.74 1.65 2.59
N GLY A 88 6.03 2.30 3.51
CA GLY A 88 5.96 1.88 4.91
C GLY A 88 5.33 0.49 5.06
N HIS A 89 4.24 0.23 4.34
CA HIS A 89 3.59 -1.09 4.30
C HIS A 89 4.55 -2.16 3.76
N VAL A 90 5.24 -1.90 2.64
CA VAL A 90 6.23 -2.85 2.07
C VAL A 90 7.34 -3.14 3.07
N GLY A 91 7.93 -2.09 3.66
CA GLY A 91 9.00 -2.24 4.63
C GLY A 91 8.59 -3.06 5.86
N ALA A 92 7.32 -2.98 6.26
CA ALA A 92 6.81 -3.68 7.44
C ALA A 92 6.37 -5.12 7.15
N LEU A 93 5.63 -5.35 6.06
CA LEU A 93 4.85 -6.57 5.87
C LEU A 93 5.35 -7.47 4.73
N TYR A 94 6.08 -6.93 3.75
CA TYR A 94 6.37 -7.66 2.52
C TYR A 94 7.16 -8.95 2.77
N SER A 95 8.22 -8.88 3.57
CA SER A 95 9.07 -10.05 3.88
C SER A 95 8.31 -11.14 4.63
N ALA A 96 7.48 -10.76 5.61
CA ALA A 96 6.68 -11.68 6.40
C ALA A 96 5.62 -12.39 5.53
N PHE A 97 4.89 -11.63 4.69
CA PHE A 97 3.90 -12.20 3.78
C PHE A 97 4.53 -13.07 2.70
N LEU A 98 5.70 -12.71 2.19
CA LEU A 98 6.44 -13.55 1.26
C LEU A 98 6.85 -14.87 1.93
N ALA A 99 7.37 -14.83 3.15
CA ALA A 99 7.73 -16.04 3.90
C ALA A 99 6.51 -16.94 4.15
N MET A 100 5.35 -16.37 4.50
CA MET A 100 4.10 -17.12 4.66
C MET A 100 3.63 -17.77 3.36
N GLN A 101 3.73 -17.07 2.22
CA GLN A 101 3.39 -17.63 0.91
C GLN A 101 4.31 -18.79 0.51
N LEU A 102 5.63 -18.63 0.72
CA LEU A 102 6.59 -19.69 0.45
C LEU A 102 6.35 -20.92 1.35
N ALA A 103 6.07 -20.71 2.63
CA ALA A 103 5.72 -21.79 3.57
C ALA A 103 4.43 -22.51 3.20
N ALA A 104 3.47 -21.81 2.57
CA ALA A 104 2.25 -22.39 2.03
C ALA A 104 2.42 -23.10 0.67
N GLY A 105 3.64 -23.14 0.12
CA GLY A 105 3.96 -23.81 -1.14
C GLY A 105 3.68 -23.00 -2.40
N VAL A 106 3.49 -21.67 -2.29
CA VAL A 106 3.31 -20.79 -3.45
C VAL A 106 4.62 -20.71 -4.25
N PRO A 107 4.61 -20.79 -5.59
CA PRO A 107 5.80 -20.55 -6.41
C PRO A 107 6.44 -19.19 -6.10
N GLY A 108 7.75 -19.19 -5.82
CA GLY A 108 8.41 -18.00 -5.25
C GLY A 108 8.38 -16.75 -6.13
N VAL A 109 8.52 -16.90 -7.45
CA VAL A 109 8.42 -15.78 -8.39
C VAL A 109 7.00 -15.20 -8.40
N LEU A 110 5.97 -16.05 -8.42
CA LEU A 110 4.58 -15.63 -8.33
C LEU A 110 4.32 -14.87 -7.03
N ALA A 111 4.77 -15.42 -5.89
CA ALA A 111 4.56 -14.80 -4.59
C ALA A 111 5.16 -13.39 -4.50
N ALA A 112 6.42 -13.24 -4.93
CA ALA A 112 7.11 -11.95 -4.91
C ALA A 112 6.44 -10.93 -5.85
N LEU A 113 6.21 -11.30 -7.11
CA LEU A 113 5.60 -10.39 -8.08
C LEU A 113 4.18 -9.99 -7.68
N ALA A 114 3.37 -10.94 -7.21
CA ALA A 114 1.99 -10.66 -6.82
C ALA A 114 1.93 -9.69 -5.62
N LEU A 115 2.81 -9.82 -4.62
CA LEU A 115 2.91 -8.84 -3.54
C LEU A 115 3.33 -7.45 -4.07
N ALA A 116 4.30 -7.39 -4.97
CA ALA A 116 4.75 -6.13 -5.56
C ALA A 116 3.63 -5.44 -6.37
N TYR A 117 2.84 -6.19 -7.15
CA TYR A 117 1.70 -5.65 -7.87
C TYR A 117 0.60 -5.18 -6.90
N ASN A 118 0.27 -6.01 -5.91
CA ASN A 118 -0.71 -5.70 -4.87
C ASN A 118 -0.39 -4.35 -4.19
N THR A 119 0.89 -4.09 -3.90
CA THR A 119 1.33 -2.80 -3.37
C THR A 119 0.89 -1.62 -4.22
N ASN A 120 0.96 -1.72 -5.54
CA ASN A 120 0.59 -0.62 -6.41
C ASN A 120 -0.93 -0.42 -6.47
N LEU A 121 -1.71 -1.49 -6.33
CA LEU A 121 -3.16 -1.47 -6.47
C LEU A 121 -3.90 -0.84 -5.29
N PHE A 122 -3.32 -0.88 -4.09
CA PHE A 122 -3.95 -0.29 -2.90
C PHE A 122 -3.66 1.20 -2.70
N GLY A 123 -2.94 1.85 -3.62
CA GLY A 123 -2.47 3.24 -3.47
C GLY A 123 -3.54 4.33 -3.51
N ALA A 124 -4.81 3.97 -3.71
CA ALA A 124 -5.95 4.89 -3.71
C ALA A 124 -7.10 4.40 -2.81
N GLN A 125 -6.84 3.49 -1.86
CA GLN A 125 -7.88 2.98 -0.94
C GLN A 125 -8.38 4.05 0.02
N THR A 126 -7.48 4.93 0.48
CA THR A 126 -7.75 6.03 1.42
C THR A 126 -6.99 7.27 0.98
N HIS A 127 -7.38 8.44 1.51
CA HIS A 127 -6.66 9.70 1.28
C HIS A 127 -5.19 9.66 1.74
N TYR A 128 -4.83 8.75 2.64
CA TYR A 128 -3.46 8.60 3.17
C TYR A 128 -2.72 7.38 2.62
N SER A 129 -3.33 6.56 1.77
CA SER A 129 -2.74 5.30 1.30
C SER A 129 -1.41 5.50 0.54
N SER A 130 -1.26 6.63 -0.15
CA SER A 130 -0.06 6.98 -0.88
C SER A 130 0.18 8.50 -0.86
N GLY A 131 1.39 8.92 -1.24
CA GLY A 131 1.69 10.35 -1.37
C GLY A 131 0.84 11.01 -2.45
N GLN A 132 0.53 10.28 -3.53
CA GLN A 132 -0.35 10.75 -4.60
C GLN A 132 -1.78 10.95 -4.07
N ALA A 133 -2.32 9.99 -3.32
CA ALA A 133 -3.65 10.11 -2.72
C ALA A 133 -3.75 11.30 -1.75
N ALA A 134 -2.69 11.54 -0.97
CA ALA A 134 -2.62 12.67 -0.04
C ALA A 134 -2.67 14.02 -0.79
N VAL A 135 -1.94 14.15 -1.90
CA VAL A 135 -1.96 15.35 -2.74
C VAL A 135 -3.32 15.55 -3.40
N TYR A 136 -3.93 14.50 -3.96
CA TYR A 136 -5.26 14.61 -4.58
C TYR A 136 -6.35 15.02 -3.58
N PHE A 137 -6.31 14.47 -2.37
CA PHE A 137 -7.24 14.84 -1.31
C PHE A 137 -6.98 16.26 -0.79
N GLY A 138 -5.71 16.62 -0.59
CA GLY A 138 -5.29 17.96 -0.13
C GLY A 138 -5.67 19.11 -1.08
N ALA A 139 -6.05 18.82 -2.32
CA ALA A 139 -6.58 19.80 -3.27
C ALA A 139 -8.00 20.29 -2.93
N GLY A 140 -8.72 19.60 -2.03
CA GLY A 140 -10.02 20.07 -1.50
C GLY A 140 -11.22 19.88 -2.43
N TYR A 141 -11.08 19.11 -3.52
CA TYR A 141 -12.17 18.87 -4.48
C TYR A 141 -13.08 17.67 -4.14
N VAL A 142 -12.67 16.80 -3.21
CA VAL A 142 -13.37 15.56 -2.90
C VAL A 142 -13.54 15.42 -1.40
N ASP A 143 -14.77 15.17 -0.96
CA ASP A 143 -15.08 14.99 0.45
C ASP A 143 -14.55 13.65 0.98
N LEU A 144 -14.17 13.63 2.26
CA LEU A 144 -13.60 12.45 2.92
C LEU A 144 -14.47 11.18 2.78
N PRO A 145 -15.80 11.20 2.96
CA PRO A 145 -16.63 10.01 2.80
C PRO A 145 -16.58 9.44 1.37
N ASP A 146 -16.46 10.31 0.36
CA ASP A 146 -16.44 9.90 -1.03
C ASP A 146 -15.08 9.31 -1.41
N VAL A 147 -13.98 9.82 -0.85
CA VAL A 147 -12.66 9.17 -0.97
C VAL A 147 -12.72 7.73 -0.47
N PHE A 148 -13.32 7.48 0.68
CA PHE A 148 -13.42 6.12 1.22
C PHE A 148 -14.35 5.23 0.39
N LYS A 149 -15.52 5.73 -0.04
CA LYS A 149 -16.46 4.97 -0.88
C LYS A 149 -15.83 4.61 -2.23
N ILE A 150 -15.31 5.59 -2.95
CA ILE A 150 -14.70 5.41 -4.27
C ILE A 150 -13.44 4.56 -4.13
N GLY A 151 -12.61 4.82 -3.13
CA GLY A 151 -11.42 4.04 -2.82
C GLY A 151 -11.73 2.57 -2.60
N PHE A 152 -12.75 2.25 -1.80
CA PHE A 152 -13.19 0.86 -1.59
C PHE A 152 -13.74 0.20 -2.86
N VAL A 153 -14.55 0.90 -3.65
CA VAL A 153 -15.05 0.39 -4.94
C VAL A 153 -13.91 0.11 -5.91
N MET A 154 -12.95 1.02 -6.03
CA MET A 154 -11.76 0.84 -6.86
C MET A 154 -10.88 -0.29 -6.34
N ALA A 155 -10.80 -0.48 -5.03
CA ALA A 155 -10.07 -1.58 -4.40
C ALA A 155 -10.65 -2.93 -4.86
N LEU A 156 -11.98 -3.07 -4.85
CA LEU A 156 -12.67 -4.28 -5.34
C LEU A 156 -12.47 -4.49 -6.84
N ILE A 157 -12.61 -3.44 -7.65
CA ILE A 157 -12.40 -3.51 -9.11
C ILE A 157 -10.98 -4.00 -9.42
N ASN A 158 -9.97 -3.40 -8.80
CA ASN A 158 -8.57 -3.80 -8.98
C ASN A 158 -8.34 -5.25 -8.53
N ALA A 159 -8.88 -5.64 -7.37
CA ALA A 159 -8.75 -7.00 -6.86
C ALA A 159 -9.39 -8.04 -7.80
N ILE A 160 -10.56 -7.73 -8.39
CA ILE A 160 -11.24 -8.62 -9.35
C ILE A 160 -10.46 -8.72 -10.66
N ILE A 161 -10.02 -7.59 -11.23
CA ILE A 161 -9.26 -7.57 -12.48
C ILE A 161 -7.97 -8.38 -12.32
N TRP A 162 -7.20 -8.13 -11.26
CA TRP A 162 -5.96 -8.85 -11.03
C TRP A 162 -6.17 -10.30 -10.57
N GLY A 163 -7.21 -10.56 -9.78
CA GLY A 163 -7.55 -11.91 -9.35
C GLY A 163 -8.01 -12.82 -10.49
N ILE A 164 -8.69 -12.27 -11.50
CA ILE A 164 -9.20 -13.05 -12.64
C ILE A 164 -8.25 -12.91 -13.83
N VAL A 165 -8.14 -11.73 -14.42
CA VAL A 165 -7.34 -11.52 -15.63
C VAL A 165 -5.86 -11.73 -15.34
N GLY A 166 -5.37 -11.24 -14.19
CA GLY A 166 -3.99 -11.41 -13.77
C GLY A 166 -3.61 -12.88 -13.58
N THR A 167 -4.46 -13.69 -12.94
CA THR A 167 -4.16 -15.12 -12.75
C THR A 167 -4.09 -15.88 -14.08
N PHE A 168 -5.05 -15.68 -14.99
CA PHE A 168 -4.96 -16.26 -16.34
C PHE A 168 -3.71 -15.83 -17.09
N TRP A 169 -3.35 -14.54 -17.01
CA TRP A 169 -2.15 -14.00 -17.65
C TRP A 169 -0.86 -14.59 -17.07
N TRP A 170 -0.76 -14.68 -15.75
CA TRP A 170 0.38 -15.29 -15.06
C TRP A 170 0.51 -16.78 -15.40
N LYS A 171 -0.60 -17.49 -15.57
CA LYS A 171 -0.58 -18.88 -16.04
C LYS A 171 -0.05 -18.99 -17.47
N PHE A 172 -0.47 -18.09 -18.37
CA PHE A 172 0.03 -18.02 -19.73
C PHE A 172 1.55 -17.74 -19.78
N LEU A 173 2.05 -16.88 -18.89
CA LEU A 173 3.48 -16.59 -18.75
C LEU A 173 4.28 -17.71 -18.07
N GLY A 174 3.64 -18.77 -17.59
CA GLY A 174 4.32 -19.88 -16.91
C GLY A 174 4.82 -19.54 -15.50
N LEU A 175 4.20 -18.57 -14.82
CA LEU A 175 4.56 -18.21 -13.43
C LEU A 175 4.07 -19.23 -12.39
N TYR A 176 3.12 -20.10 -12.78
CA TYR A 176 2.65 -21.27 -12.03
C TYR A 176 1.94 -22.27 -12.95
#